data_AF-A0A368LHG7-F1
#
_entry.id   AF-A0A368LHG7-F1
#
_cell.length_a   1.000
_cell.length_b   1.000
_cell.length_c   1.000
_cell.angle_alpha   90.00
_cell.angle_beta   90.00
_cell.angle_gamma   90.00
#
_symmetry.space_group_name_H-M   'P 1'
#
loop_
_entity.id
_entity.type
_entity.pdbx_description
1 polymer ?
#
loop_
_entity_poly.entity_id
_entity_poly.type
_entity_poly.pdbx_seq_one_letter_code
_entity_poly.pdbx_strand_id
1 'polypeptide(L)'
;MSYIYNNESHTDYSESYMSNIGMDEETQESVIAMRDYENAKFAGGEQNWVVSQLALLDIESHKLIDGDDRAIMTAEEISVHRIALRDYVTNENGELKVNGERPDEISN
;
A
#
# COMPACT_ATOMS: atom_id res chain seq x y z
N MET A 1 -3.96 -3.28 12.51
CA MET A 1 -2.85 -3.89 13.27
C MET A 1 -3.18 -3.86 14.76
N SER A 2 -2.64 -4.78 15.55
CA SER A 2 -2.78 -4.78 17.00
C SER A 2 -1.47 -5.16 17.68
N TYR A 3 -1.27 -4.75 18.92
CA TYR A 3 -0.14 -5.19 19.76
C TYR A 3 -0.66 -5.86 21.04
N ILE A 4 0.18 -6.72 21.64
CA ILE A 4 -0.13 -7.41 22.90
C ILE A 4 0.62 -6.75 24.03
N TYR A 5 -0.09 -6.36 25.08
CA TYR A 5 0.49 -5.85 26.32
C TYR A 5 -0.33 -6.37 27.50
N ASN A 6 0.32 -6.80 28.58
CA ASN A 6 -0.35 -7.41 29.75
C ASN A 6 -1.38 -8.51 29.41
N ASN A 7 -1.08 -9.35 28.42
CA ASN A 7 -1.97 -10.41 27.89
C ASN A 7 -3.29 -9.91 27.24
N GLU A 8 -3.41 -8.62 26.97
CA GLU A 8 -4.54 -8.02 26.26
C GLU A 8 -4.10 -7.52 24.88
N SER A 9 -5.05 -7.48 23.94
CA SER A 9 -4.83 -6.99 22.58
C SER A 9 -5.34 -5.55 22.46
N HIS A 10 -4.49 -4.69 21.89
CA HIS A 10 -4.74 -3.26 21.78
C HIS A 10 -4.56 -2.80 20.33
N THR A 11 -5.31 -1.77 19.94
CA THR A 11 -5.28 -1.18 18.59
C THR A 11 -5.04 0.33 18.59
N ASP A 12 -5.04 0.96 19.77
CA ASP A 12 -4.75 2.38 19.94
C ASP A 12 -3.27 2.55 20.26
N TYR A 13 -2.54 3.19 19.34
CA TYR A 13 -1.10 3.43 19.44
C TYR A 13 -0.78 4.86 19.93
N SER A 14 -1.76 5.58 20.48
CA SER A 14 -1.52 6.90 21.04
C SER A 14 -0.74 6.81 22.35
N GLU A 15 0.23 7.72 22.52
CA GLU A 15 1.06 7.81 23.71
C GLU A 15 0.23 7.93 25.00
N SER A 16 -0.87 8.69 24.95
CA SER A 16 -1.78 8.85 26.08
C SER A 16 -2.49 7.54 26.46
N TYR A 17 -2.96 6.77 25.47
CA TYR A 17 -3.57 5.47 25.73
C TYR A 17 -2.56 4.47 26.30
N MET A 18 -1.38 4.37 25.70
CA MET A 18 -0.33 3.46 26.14
C MET A 18 0.16 3.80 27.55
N SER A 19 0.32 5.08 27.86
CA SER A 19 0.64 5.54 29.22
C SER A 19 -0.46 5.18 30.22
N ASN A 20 -1.74 5.32 29.84
CA ASN A 20 -2.88 5.02 30.70
C ASN A 20 -2.99 3.52 31.07
N ILE A 21 -2.55 2.63 30.18
CA ILE A 21 -2.50 1.19 30.48
C ILE A 21 -1.22 0.78 31.24
N GLY A 22 -0.37 1.75 31.59
CA GLY A 22 0.83 1.53 32.41
C GLY A 22 2.09 1.19 31.62
N MET A 23 2.10 1.40 30.30
CA MET A 23 3.27 1.16 29.47
C MET A 23 4.33 2.26 29.69
N ASP A 24 5.58 1.88 29.89
CA ASP A 24 6.72 2.80 29.99
C ASP A 24 7.15 3.33 28.61
N GLU A 25 7.89 4.45 28.58
CA GLU A 25 8.31 5.12 27.35
C GLU A 25 9.12 4.23 26.41
N GLU A 26 10.04 3.40 26.93
CA GLU A 26 10.87 2.50 26.10
C GLU A 26 10.02 1.43 25.40
N THR A 27 9.05 0.87 26.13
CA THR A 27 8.09 -0.07 25.56
C THR A 27 7.16 0.61 24.54
N GLN A 28 6.72 1.84 24.80
CA GLN A 28 5.91 2.63 23.86
C GLN A 28 6.64 2.88 22.55
N GLU A 29 7.89 3.33 22.61
CA GLU A 29 8.75 3.54 21.43
C GLU A 29 8.92 2.25 20.63
N SER A 30 9.12 1.12 21.31
CA SER A 30 9.26 -0.20 20.68
C SER A 30 7.99 -0.63 19.93
N VAL A 31 6.81 -0.41 20.53
CA VAL A 31 5.51 -0.73 19.92
C VAL A 31 5.25 0.16 18.69
N ILE A 32 5.54 1.45 18.79
CA ILE A 32 5.42 2.40 17.68
C ILE A 32 6.37 2.02 16.54
N ALA A 33 7.64 1.76 16.84
CA ALA A 33 8.64 1.38 15.85
C ALA A 33 8.25 0.09 15.12
N MET A 34 7.70 -0.89 15.83
CA MET A 34 7.21 -2.13 15.22
C MET A 34 6.00 -1.89 14.31
N ARG A 35 5.04 -1.07 14.74
CA ARG A 35 3.91 -0.65 13.89
C ARG A 35 4.40 0.01 12.61
N ASP A 36 5.34 0.95 12.72
CA ASP A 36 5.84 1.72 11.59
C ASP A 36 6.64 0.85 10.63
N TYR A 37 7.44 -0.08 11.15
CA TYR A 37 8.12 -1.10 10.34
C TYR A 37 7.13 -1.97 9.56
N GLU A 38 6.10 -2.49 10.22
CA GLU A 38 5.11 -3.36 9.57
C GLU A 38 4.29 -2.59 8.52
N ASN A 39 3.94 -1.32 8.79
CA ASN A 39 3.30 -0.44 7.82
C ASN A 39 4.20 -0.18 6.59
N ALA A 40 5.48 0.11 6.81
CA ALA A 40 6.44 0.32 5.72
C ALA A 40 6.63 -0.96 4.89
N LYS A 41 6.69 -2.12 5.54
CA LYS A 41 6.77 -3.42 4.86
C LYS A 41 5.53 -3.70 4.02
N PHE A 42 4.35 -3.42 4.56
CA PHE A 42 3.09 -3.53 3.83
C PHE A 42 3.09 -2.61 2.61
N ALA A 43 3.44 -1.33 2.78
CA ALA A 43 3.53 -0.37 1.69
C ALA A 43 4.55 -0.78 0.60
N GLY A 44 5.69 -1.36 1.00
CA GLY A 44 6.65 -1.94 0.05
C GLY A 44 6.09 -3.13 -0.73
N GLY A 45 5.25 -3.96 -0.10
CA GLY A 45 4.51 -5.02 -0.77
C GLY A 45 3.53 -4.47 -1.81
N GLU A 46 2.75 -3.46 -1.44
CA GLU A 46 1.81 -2.79 -2.36
C GLU A 46 2.53 -2.08 -3.51
N GLN A 47 3.69 -1.45 -3.25
CA GLN A 47 4.51 -0.84 -4.30
C GLN A 47 4.96 -1.89 -5.34
N ASN A 48 5.36 -3.07 -4.91
CA ASN A 48 5.75 -4.14 -5.82
C ASN A 48 4.56 -4.63 -6.66
N TRP A 49 3.38 -4.74 -6.04
CA TRP A 49 2.14 -5.07 -6.76
C TRP A 49 1.81 -3.99 -7.81
N VAL A 50 1.87 -2.70 -7.46
CA VAL A 50 1.67 -1.59 -8.40
C VAL A 50 2.63 -1.68 -9.59
N VAL A 51 3.91 -1.98 -9.35
CA VAL A 51 4.91 -2.15 -10.42
C VAL A 51 4.51 -3.30 -11.36
N SER A 52 4.03 -4.42 -10.84
CA SER A 52 3.53 -5.53 -11.67
C SER A 52 2.33 -5.12 -12.51
N GLN A 53 1.36 -4.39 -11.92
CA GLN A 53 0.17 -3.93 -12.66
C GLN A 53 0.54 -2.92 -13.76
N LEU A 54 1.48 -2.00 -13.49
CA LEU A 54 1.96 -1.06 -14.50
C LEU A 54 2.62 -1.78 -15.68
N ALA A 55 3.35 -2.87 -15.45
CA ALA A 55 3.94 -3.67 -16.52
C ALA A 55 2.86 -4.34 -17.41
N LEU A 56 1.74 -4.78 -16.83
CA LEU A 56 0.61 -5.31 -17.58
C LEU A 56 -0.08 -4.22 -18.41
N LEU A 57 -0.28 -3.02 -17.85
CA LEU A 57 -0.79 -1.87 -18.62
C LEU A 57 0.13 -1.49 -19.77
N ASP A 58 1.45 -1.58 -19.57
CA ASP A 58 2.39 -1.32 -20.65
C ASP A 58 2.22 -2.34 -21.78
N ILE A 59 2.02 -3.64 -21.48
CA ILE A 59 1.72 -4.66 -22.49
C ILE A 59 0.42 -4.35 -23.24
N GLU A 60 -0.66 -4.04 -22.54
CA GLU A 60 -1.95 -3.68 -23.17
C GLU A 60 -1.82 -2.42 -24.03
N SER A 61 -1.03 -1.44 -23.58
CA SER A 61 -0.76 -0.24 -24.35
C SER A 61 -0.01 -0.54 -25.65
N HIS A 62 0.93 -1.48 -25.65
CA HIS A 62 1.64 -1.89 -26.87
C HIS A 62 0.69 -2.59 -27.85
N LYS A 63 -0.20 -3.49 -27.37
CA LYS A 63 -1.22 -4.14 -28.20
C LYS A 63 -2.08 -3.11 -28.94
N LEU A 64 -2.53 -2.07 -28.25
CA LEU A 64 -3.31 -0.99 -28.86
C LEU A 64 -2.52 -0.21 -29.93
N ILE A 65 -1.25 0.09 -29.67
CA ILE A 65 -0.37 0.80 -30.61
C ILE A 65 -0.15 -0.03 -31.87
N ASP A 66 0.03 -1.34 -31.72
CA ASP A 66 0.26 -2.27 -32.82
C ASP A 66 -1.03 -2.65 -33.57
N GLY A 67 -2.20 -2.20 -33.09
CA GLY A 67 -3.50 -2.53 -33.65
C GLY A 67 -3.89 -4.00 -33.44
N ASP A 68 -3.34 -4.65 -32.40
CA ASP A 68 -3.65 -6.02 -32.02
C ASP A 68 -5.10 -6.10 -31.52
N ASP A 69 -5.92 -6.92 -32.18
CA ASP A 69 -7.34 -7.11 -31.87
C ASP A 69 -7.56 -7.87 -30.56
N ARG A 70 -6.48 -8.40 -29.95
CA ARG A 70 -6.49 -9.05 -28.64
C ARG A 70 -6.26 -8.08 -27.49
N ALA A 71 -6.17 -6.78 -27.73
CA ALA A 71 -6.22 -5.79 -26.66
C ALA A 71 -7.54 -5.93 -25.90
N ILE A 72 -7.46 -6.11 -24.58
CA ILE A 72 -8.66 -6.32 -23.74
C ILE A 72 -9.10 -5.02 -23.05
N MET A 73 -8.29 -3.98 -23.14
CA MET A 73 -8.56 -2.65 -22.59
C MET A 73 -8.48 -1.59 -23.69
N THR A 74 -9.28 -0.56 -23.54
CA THR A 74 -9.22 0.67 -24.34
C THR A 74 -8.13 1.62 -23.82
N ALA A 75 -7.73 2.59 -24.65
CA ALA A 75 -6.76 3.60 -24.25
C ALA A 75 -7.24 4.45 -23.05
N GLU A 76 -8.55 4.68 -22.94
CA GLU A 76 -9.16 5.39 -21.82
C GLU A 76 -9.04 4.58 -20.52
N GLU A 77 -9.38 3.28 -20.57
CA GLU A 77 -9.26 2.39 -19.41
C GLU A 77 -7.82 2.26 -18.92
N ILE A 78 -6.84 2.19 -19.84
CA ILE A 78 -5.42 2.19 -19.49
C ILE A 78 -5.03 3.49 -18.78
N SER A 79 -5.51 4.63 -19.28
CA SER A 79 -5.21 5.93 -18.68
C SER A 79 -5.76 6.02 -17.25
N VAL A 80 -7.02 5.61 -17.06
CA VAL A 80 -7.69 5.59 -15.75
C VAL A 80 -6.96 4.66 -14.78
N HIS A 81 -6.64 3.43 -15.18
CA HIS A 81 -5.92 2.49 -14.31
C HIS A 81 -4.53 2.99 -13.95
N ARG A 82 -3.81 3.60 -14.90
CA ARG A 82 -2.47 4.14 -14.62
C ARG A 82 -2.50 5.26 -13.58
N ILE A 83 -3.52 6.11 -13.61
CA ILE A 83 -3.71 7.17 -12.60
C ILE A 83 -4.04 6.52 -11.26
N ALA A 84 -5.01 5.61 -11.22
CA ALA A 84 -5.40 4.93 -9.99
C ALA A 84 -4.21 4.21 -9.31
N LEU A 85 -3.37 3.51 -10.08
CA LEU A 85 -2.17 2.84 -9.56
C LEU A 85 -1.11 3.81 -9.02
N ARG A 86 -0.95 4.98 -9.65
CA ARG A 86 -0.02 6.03 -9.20
C ARG A 86 -0.48 6.70 -7.92
N ASP A 87 -1.78 6.89 -7.77
CA ASP A 87 -2.36 7.50 -6.58
C ASP A 87 -2.44 6.51 -5.41
N TYR A 88 -2.56 5.21 -5.70
CA TYR A 88 -2.67 4.15 -4.69
C TYR A 88 -1.42 4.01 -3.82
N VAL A 89 -0.22 4.07 -4.38
CA VAL A 89 1.02 4.07 -3.59
C VAL A 89 1.85 5.30 -3.93
N THR A 90 2.00 6.19 -2.95
CA THR A 90 2.83 7.39 -3.08
C THR A 90 4.14 7.24 -2.31
N ASN A 91 5.19 7.88 -2.84
CA ASN A 91 6.45 8.06 -2.13
C ASN A 91 6.60 9.54 -1.77
N GLU A 92 6.25 9.88 -0.54
CA GLU A 92 6.33 11.24 -0.01
C GLU A 92 7.57 11.36 0.87
N ASN A 93 8.53 12.21 0.49
CA ASN A 93 9.77 12.44 1.25
C ASN A 93 10.60 11.17 1.53
N GLY A 94 10.49 10.13 0.70
CA GLY A 94 11.20 8.86 0.89
C GLY A 94 10.39 7.80 1.64
N GLU A 95 9.18 8.12 2.10
CA GLU A 95 8.29 7.20 2.79
C GLU A 95 7.18 6.72 1.86
N LEU A 96 7.02 5.40 1.76
CA LEU A 96 5.92 4.79 1.03
C LEU A 96 4.63 4.86 1.84
N LYS A 97 3.56 5.29 1.19
CA LYS A 97 2.21 5.35 1.77
C LYS A 97 1.22 4.69 0.83
N VAL A 98 0.34 3.87 1.41
CA VAL A 98 -0.78 3.25 0.71
C VAL A 98 -2.02 4.12 0.94
N ASN A 99 -2.61 4.59 -0.15
CA ASN A 99 -3.72 5.52 -0.14
C ASN A 99 -5.00 4.81 -0.57
N GLY A 100 -5.91 4.62 0.39
CA GLY A 100 -7.22 4.07 0.11
C GLY A 100 -7.20 2.58 -0.27
N GLU A 101 -8.20 2.19 -1.07
CA GLU A 101 -8.39 0.81 -1.50
C GLU A 101 -7.60 0.51 -2.77
N ARG A 102 -7.20 -0.75 -2.90
CA ARG A 102 -6.46 -1.23 -4.06
C ARG A 102 -7.31 -1.09 -5.34
N PRO A 103 -6.77 -0.53 -6.44
CA PRO A 103 -7.43 -0.52 -7.74
C PRO A 103 -7.70 -1.93 -8.29
N ASP A 104 -8.58 -2.02 -9.29
CA ASP A 104 -8.89 -3.29 -9.95
C ASP A 104 -7.64 -3.95 -10.53
N GLU A 105 -7.54 -5.26 -10.31
CA GLU A 105 -6.41 -6.07 -10.75
C GLU A 105 -6.56 -6.43 -12.23
N ILE A 106 -5.50 -6.18 -12.99
CA ILE A 106 -5.38 -6.59 -14.39
C ILE A 106 -5.00 -8.06 -14.39
N SER A 107 -5.87 -8.87 -15.00
CA SER A 107 -5.64 -10.31 -15.13
C SER A 107 -4.51 -10.59 -16.13
N ASN A 108 -3.64 -11.55 -15.77
CA ASN A 108 -2.64 -12.13 -16.67
C ASN A 108 -3.28 -13.01 -17.75
#